data_AF-A0A7J2JSX1-F1
#
_entry.id   AF-A0A7J2JSX1-F1
#
_cell.length_a   1.000
_cell.length_b   1.000
_cell.length_c   1.000
_cell.angle_alpha   90.00
_cell.angle_beta   90.00
_cell.angle_gamma   90.00
#
_symmetry.space_group_name_H-M   'P 1'
#
loop_
_entity.id
_entity.type
_entity.pdbx_description
1 polymer ?
#
loop_
_entity_poly.entity_id
_entity_poly.type
_entity_poly.pdbx_seq_one_letter_code
_entity_poly.pdbx_strand_id
1 'polypeptide(L)'
;MGGEARCGSPRRRRWRRQEPERPVEGRSGYGVVDLRRRLLDVLACPACHHHPLKLEVHSEEEVEWSGQRPTRPLCERYCALNGGPLPEDPETCVECMRRDVVAGSLVCERCGRRYGISEGVPDLLIS
;
A
#
# COMPACT_ATOMS: atom_id res chain seq x y z
N MET A 1 38.85 -44.24 -4.53
CA MET A 1 37.47 -43.77 -4.29
C MET A 1 37.55 -42.56 -3.38
N GLY A 2 37.13 -41.39 -3.85
CA GLY A 2 37.30 -40.11 -3.16
C GLY A 2 37.42 -38.98 -4.17
N GLY A 3 36.33 -38.68 -4.87
CA GLY A 3 36.26 -37.55 -5.80
C GLY A 3 35.63 -36.36 -5.10
N GLU A 4 36.45 -35.35 -4.77
CA GLU A 4 35.97 -34.05 -4.31
C GLU A 4 35.19 -33.35 -5.43
N ALA A 5 33.89 -33.20 -5.24
CA ALA A 5 33.03 -32.41 -6.10
C ALA A 5 33.41 -30.92 -5.95
N ARG A 6 34.12 -30.40 -6.95
CA ARG A 6 34.40 -28.96 -7.09
C ARG A 6 33.10 -28.23 -7.32
N CYS A 7 32.73 -27.35 -6.37
CA CYS A 7 31.57 -26.48 -6.46
C CYS A 7 31.73 -25.55 -7.68
N GLY A 8 31.02 -25.86 -8.77
CA GLY A 8 31.00 -25.08 -10.00
C GLY A 8 30.20 -23.79 -9.80
N SER A 9 30.84 -22.66 -10.06
CA SER A 9 30.29 -21.31 -9.96
C SER A 9 29.04 -21.13 -10.82
N PRO A 10 27.86 -20.80 -10.25
CA PRO A 10 26.72 -20.41 -11.05
C PRO A 10 27.01 -19.06 -11.69
N ARG A 11 27.09 -19.05 -13.02
CA ARG A 11 27.26 -17.85 -13.84
C ARG A 11 26.21 -16.81 -13.43
N ARG A 12 26.68 -15.74 -12.78
CA ARG A 12 25.85 -14.58 -12.43
C ARG A 12 25.19 -14.07 -13.70
N ARG A 13 23.88 -14.31 -13.85
CA ARG A 13 23.10 -13.65 -14.90
C ARG A 13 23.09 -12.16 -14.57
N ARG A 14 23.80 -11.42 -15.41
CA ARG A 14 23.91 -9.96 -15.43
C ARG A 14 22.50 -9.39 -15.63
N TRP A 15 21.85 -8.98 -14.55
CA TRP A 15 20.66 -8.14 -14.61
C TRP A 15 21.07 -6.84 -15.31
N ARG A 16 20.63 -6.65 -16.57
CA ARG A 16 20.81 -5.38 -17.30
C ARG A 16 19.87 -4.36 -16.65
N ARG A 17 20.44 -3.45 -15.87
CA ARG A 17 19.79 -2.17 -15.53
C ARG A 17 19.63 -1.38 -16.82
N GLN A 18 18.40 -1.18 -17.24
CA GLN A 18 18.01 -0.09 -18.13
C GLN A 18 16.74 0.49 -17.53
N GLU A 19 16.90 1.35 -16.53
CA GLU A 19 15.84 2.23 -16.04
C GLU A 19 16.37 3.66 -16.15
N PRO A 20 15.63 4.61 -16.74
CA PRO A 20 16.07 5.99 -16.83
C PRO A 20 16.08 6.60 -15.43
N GLU A 21 17.25 7.05 -15.00
CA GLU A 21 17.46 7.71 -13.71
C GLU A 21 16.75 9.07 -13.72
N ARG A 22 15.59 9.18 -13.05
CA ARG A 22 15.06 10.48 -12.65
C ARG A 22 15.90 11.00 -11.48
N PRO A 23 16.42 12.24 -11.51
CA PRO A 23 17.12 12.81 -10.37
C PRO A 23 16.10 13.01 -9.23
N VAL A 24 16.37 12.42 -8.07
CA VAL A 24 15.59 12.66 -6.85
C VAL A 24 16.60 13.08 -5.79
N GLU A 25 16.87 14.38 -5.72
CA GLU A 25 17.71 14.97 -4.68
C GLU A 25 16.97 14.90 -3.33
N GLY A 26 17.62 14.35 -2.29
CA GLY A 26 17.12 14.35 -0.91
C GLY A 26 16.68 13.00 -0.31
N ARG A 27 17.32 11.87 -0.64
CA ARG A 27 16.94 10.56 -0.09
C ARG A 27 17.45 10.31 1.34
N SER A 28 16.54 10.16 2.29
CA SER A 28 16.60 9.01 3.20
C SER A 28 16.35 7.75 2.36
N GLY A 29 17.10 6.67 2.60
CA GLY A 29 17.21 5.49 1.73
C GLY A 29 15.96 4.60 1.56
N TYR A 30 14.78 5.07 1.93
CA TYR A 30 13.50 4.39 1.73
C TYR A 30 12.70 5.23 0.74
N GLY A 31 12.22 4.63 -0.36
CA GLY A 31 11.38 5.34 -1.31
C GLY A 31 10.17 5.96 -0.60
N VAL A 32 9.61 7.04 -1.17
CA VAL A 32 8.32 7.60 -0.71
C VAL A 32 7.31 6.45 -0.59
N VAL A 33 6.89 6.20 0.64
CA VAL A 33 5.96 5.14 1.01
C VAL A 33 4.65 5.84 1.30
N ASP A 34 3.69 5.71 0.41
CA ASP A 34 2.36 6.30 0.59
C ASP A 34 1.32 5.20 0.78
N LEU A 35 0.31 5.44 1.61
CA LEU A 35 -0.71 4.43 1.92
C LEU A 35 -1.81 4.43 0.85
N ARG A 36 -1.88 3.33 0.09
CA ARG A 36 -3.01 3.08 -0.81
C ARG A 36 -4.27 2.73 -0.04
N ARG A 37 -5.34 3.49 -0.24
CA ARG A 37 -6.68 3.27 0.36
C ARG A 37 -7.22 1.85 0.15
N ARG A 38 -6.89 1.22 -0.97
CA ARG A 38 -7.28 -0.18 -1.27
C ARG A 38 -6.82 -1.17 -0.19
N LEU A 39 -5.72 -0.90 0.51
CA LEU A 39 -5.24 -1.77 1.60
C LEU A 39 -6.30 -1.92 2.70
N LEU A 40 -7.13 -0.91 2.93
CA LEU A 40 -8.17 -0.92 3.97
C LEU A 40 -9.32 -1.89 3.67
N ASP A 41 -9.44 -2.41 2.44
CA ASP A 41 -10.38 -3.47 2.08
C ASP A 41 -10.09 -4.79 2.83
N VAL A 42 -8.83 -5.00 3.25
CA VAL A 42 -8.40 -6.22 3.94
C VAL A 42 -7.90 -5.98 5.37
N LEU A 43 -7.55 -4.74 5.73
CA LEU A 43 -7.09 -4.44 7.09
C LEU A 43 -8.23 -4.55 8.12
N ALA A 44 -7.92 -5.16 9.26
CA ALA A 44 -8.79 -5.24 10.41
C ALA A 44 -8.06 -4.70 11.65
N CYS A 45 -8.84 -4.26 12.64
CA CYS A 45 -8.31 -3.84 13.93
C CYS A 45 -7.50 -4.98 14.57
N PRO A 46 -6.19 -4.82 14.84
CA PRO A 46 -5.38 -5.89 15.41
C PRO A 46 -5.82 -6.29 16.83
N ALA A 47 -6.51 -5.41 17.56
CA ALA A 47 -6.94 -5.68 18.93
C ALA A 47 -8.24 -6.50 19.05
N CYS A 48 -9.15 -6.41 18.06
CA CYS A 48 -10.46 -7.07 18.15
C CYS A 48 -10.95 -7.71 16.84
N HIS A 49 -10.11 -7.67 15.80
CA HIS A 49 -10.33 -8.21 14.46
C HIS A 49 -11.56 -7.64 13.75
N HIS A 50 -12.06 -6.48 14.20
CA HIS A 50 -13.16 -5.79 13.55
C HIS A 50 -12.68 -5.11 12.27
N HIS A 51 -13.50 -5.22 11.24
CA HIS A 51 -13.35 -4.55 9.96
C HIS A 51 -14.72 -3.96 9.60
N PRO A 52 -14.77 -2.75 9.00
CA PRO A 52 -13.64 -1.94 8.52
C PRO A 52 -12.98 -1.07 9.62
N LEU A 53 -11.79 -0.56 9.33
CA LEU A 53 -11.20 0.57 10.04
C LEU A 53 -11.58 1.87 9.32
N LYS A 54 -12.17 2.82 10.03
CA LYS A 54 -12.52 4.14 9.49
C LYS A 54 -11.24 4.95 9.26
N LEU A 55 -11.07 5.47 8.05
CA LEU A 55 -9.95 6.32 7.66
C LEU A 55 -10.30 7.79 7.88
N GLU A 56 -9.45 8.50 8.62
CA GLU A 56 -9.45 9.95 8.75
C GLU A 56 -8.17 10.50 8.12
N VAL A 57 -8.30 11.23 7.02
CA VAL A 57 -7.17 11.73 6.22
C VAL A 57 -6.74 13.09 6.74
N HIS A 58 -5.45 13.27 7.00
CA HIS A 58 -4.86 14.57 7.35
C HIS A 58 -4.06 15.15 6.17
N SER A 59 -3.36 14.31 5.40
CA SER A 59 -2.70 14.70 4.16
C SER A 59 -2.72 13.56 3.14
N GLU A 60 -2.78 13.93 1.87
CA GLU A 60 -2.76 13.02 0.73
C GLU A 60 -1.93 13.61 -0.40
N GLU A 61 -1.37 12.74 -1.24
CA GLU A 61 -0.62 13.11 -2.43
C GLU A 61 -1.28 12.51 -3.68
N GLU A 62 -1.21 13.26 -4.78
CA GLU A 62 -1.63 12.77 -6.08
C GLU A 62 -0.46 12.09 -6.78
N VAL A 63 -0.68 10.83 -7.17
CA VAL A 63 0.33 9.99 -7.81
C VAL A 63 -0.13 9.53 -9.18
N GLU A 64 0.82 9.38 -10.10
CA GLU A 64 0.57 8.82 -11.42
C GLU A 64 0.17 7.35 -11.32
N TRP A 65 -1.02 7.02 -11.81
CA TRP A 65 -1.47 5.63 -11.90
C TRP A 65 -1.25 5.07 -13.30
N SER A 66 -0.38 4.07 -13.40
CA SER A 66 0.02 3.41 -14.65
C SER A 66 -0.63 2.03 -14.88
N GLY A 67 -1.64 1.69 -14.09
CA GLY A 67 -2.36 0.41 -14.19
C GLY A 67 -3.35 0.35 -15.36
N GLN A 68 -3.85 -0.86 -15.64
CA GLN A 68 -4.96 -1.04 -16.59
C GLN A 68 -6.28 -0.52 -16.00
N ARG A 69 -7.05 0.22 -16.80
CA ARG A 69 -8.41 0.68 -16.47
C ARG A 69 -9.27 -0.50 -15.98
N PRO A 70 -9.78 -0.46 -14.74
CA PRO A 70 -10.55 -1.57 -14.20
C PRO A 70 -11.93 -1.65 -14.88
N THR A 71 -12.38 -2.87 -15.16
CA THR A 71 -13.75 -3.12 -15.68
C THR A 71 -14.76 -3.44 -14.58
N ARG A 72 -14.30 -3.59 -13.34
CA ARG A 72 -15.07 -3.85 -12.12
C ARG A 72 -14.36 -3.20 -10.94
N PRO A 73 -15.04 -2.95 -9.80
CA PRO A 73 -14.38 -2.40 -8.62
C PRO A 73 -13.13 -3.19 -8.19
N LEU A 74 -12.08 -2.48 -7.78
CA LEU A 74 -10.80 -3.08 -7.38
C LEU A 74 -10.81 -3.67 -5.97
N CYS A 75 -11.68 -3.16 -5.10
CA CYS A 75 -11.94 -3.70 -3.77
C CYS A 75 -13.00 -4.82 -3.84
N GLU A 76 -13.01 -5.71 -2.85
CA GLU A 76 -13.92 -6.85 -2.78
C GLU A 76 -15.04 -6.66 -1.73
N ARG A 77 -14.79 -5.92 -0.66
CA ARG A 77 -15.69 -5.85 0.50
C ARG A 77 -15.98 -4.43 0.96
N TYR A 78 -14.99 -3.55 0.92
CA TYR A 78 -15.07 -2.20 1.45
C TYR A 78 -14.25 -1.21 0.62
N CYS A 79 -14.86 -0.08 0.27
CA CYS A 79 -14.22 1.02 -0.41
C CYS A 79 -13.91 2.14 0.59
N ALA A 80 -12.63 2.31 0.94
CA ALA A 80 -12.20 3.36 1.86
C ALA A 80 -12.30 4.79 1.27
N LEU A 81 -12.36 4.94 -0.05
CA LEU A 81 -12.65 6.23 -0.67
C LEU A 81 -14.11 6.64 -0.44
N ASN A 82 -15.05 5.70 -0.56
CA ASN A 82 -16.48 5.93 -0.29
C ASN A 82 -16.82 5.89 1.20
N GLY A 83 -15.93 5.33 2.03
CA GLY A 83 -16.21 5.04 3.43
C GLY A 83 -17.28 3.95 3.63
N GLY A 84 -17.42 3.01 2.68
CA GLY A 84 -18.52 2.05 2.71
C GLY A 84 -18.57 1.09 1.51
N PRO A 85 -19.75 0.88 0.89
CA PRO A 85 -19.93 -0.10 -0.19
C PRO A 85 -19.06 0.21 -1.42
N LEU A 86 -18.85 -0.81 -2.24
CA LEU A 86 -18.10 -0.70 -3.49
C LEU A 86 -18.74 0.33 -4.43
N PRO A 87 -17.94 1.12 -5.17
CA PRO A 87 -18.49 2.04 -6.16
C PRO A 87 -19.19 1.24 -7.29
N GLU A 88 -20.30 1.78 -7.80
CA GLU A 88 -20.97 1.21 -8.98
C GLU A 88 -20.13 1.40 -10.24
N ASP A 89 -19.45 2.55 -10.36
CA ASP A 89 -18.56 2.89 -11.46
C ASP A 89 -17.10 2.51 -11.14
N PRO A 90 -16.47 1.60 -11.91
CA PRO A 90 -15.05 1.29 -11.77
C PRO A 90 -14.11 2.49 -11.96
N GLU A 91 -14.55 3.59 -12.59
CA GLU A 91 -13.71 4.79 -12.73
C GLU A 91 -13.36 5.45 -11.41
N THR A 92 -14.20 5.34 -10.39
CA THR A 92 -13.87 5.78 -9.04
C THR A 92 -12.62 5.07 -8.50
N CYS A 93 -12.33 3.84 -8.97
CA CYS A 93 -11.11 3.15 -8.59
C CYS A 93 -9.86 3.76 -9.24
N VAL A 94 -9.97 4.39 -10.42
CA VAL A 94 -8.86 5.11 -11.06
C VAL A 94 -8.48 6.33 -10.21
N GLU A 95 -9.47 7.10 -9.78
CA GLU A 95 -9.26 8.23 -8.86
C GLU A 95 -8.69 7.75 -7.52
N CYS A 96 -9.23 6.67 -6.96
CA CYS A 96 -8.74 6.09 -5.72
C CYS A 96 -7.26 5.67 -5.81
N MET A 97 -6.82 5.14 -6.94
CA MET A 97 -5.45 4.68 -7.15
C MET A 97 -4.46 5.82 -7.44
N ARG A 98 -4.95 7.04 -7.65
CA ARG A 98 -4.15 8.26 -7.81
C ARG A 98 -4.01 9.05 -6.52
N ARG A 99 -4.67 8.66 -5.44
CA ARG A 99 -4.63 9.37 -4.16
C ARG A 99 -4.09 8.48 -3.07
N ASP A 100 -2.84 8.67 -2.73
CA ASP A 100 -2.21 7.95 -1.63
C ASP A 100 -2.23 8.82 -0.36
N VAL A 101 -2.45 8.18 0.79
CA VAL A 101 -2.55 8.86 2.09
C VAL A 101 -1.15 8.94 2.70
N VAL A 102 -0.70 10.15 3.00
CA VAL A 102 0.62 10.40 3.61
C VAL A 102 0.51 10.45 5.13
N ALA A 103 -0.51 11.13 5.67
CA ALA A 103 -0.77 11.19 7.10
C ALA A 103 -2.27 11.12 7.41
N GLY A 104 -2.59 10.54 8.57
CA GLY A 104 -3.97 10.35 8.98
C GLY A 104 -4.12 9.46 10.21
N SER A 105 -5.31 8.91 10.38
CA SER A 105 -5.62 7.97 11.45
C SER A 105 -6.60 6.89 10.99
N LEU A 106 -6.46 5.69 11.54
CA LEU A 106 -7.41 4.60 11.41
C LEU A 106 -8.13 4.41 12.74
N VAL A 107 -9.46 4.42 12.72
CA VAL A 107 -10.29 4.31 13.92
C VAL A 107 -11.13 3.03 13.84
N CYS A 108 -11.05 2.21 14.87
CA CYS A 108 -11.93 1.06 15.02
C CYS A 108 -13.23 1.50 15.72
N GLU A 109 -14.36 1.45 15.01
CA GLU A 109 -15.65 1.84 15.58
C GLU A 109 -16.20 0.83 16.60
N ARG A 110 -15.62 -0.38 16.67
CA ARG A 110 -16.01 -1.41 17.65
C ARG A 110 -15.34 -1.24 19.01
N CYS A 111 -14.01 -1.09 19.05
CA CYS A 111 -13.25 -1.02 20.30
C CYS A 111 -12.71 0.37 20.62
N GLY A 112 -12.90 1.35 19.72
CA GLY A 112 -12.50 2.75 19.91
C GLY A 112 -11.00 3.03 19.73
N ARG A 113 -10.16 2.01 19.46
CA ARG A 113 -8.73 2.22 19.24
C ARG A 113 -8.47 3.05 17.99
N ARG A 114 -7.44 3.89 18.08
CA ARG A 114 -6.95 4.78 17.03
C ARG A 114 -5.50 4.43 16.71
N TYR A 115 -5.19 4.33 15.42
CA TYR A 115 -3.86 4.02 14.90
C TYR A 115 -3.40 5.16 14.00
N GLY A 116 -2.18 5.65 14.18
CA GLY A 116 -1.64 6.74 13.37
C GLY A 116 -1.20 6.26 11.99
N ILE A 117 -1.24 7.15 10.99
CA ILE A 117 -0.56 6.98 9.71
C ILE A 117 0.46 8.11 9.60
N SER A 118 1.72 7.77 9.36
CA SER A 118 2.82 8.74 9.19
C SER A 118 3.73 8.28 8.07
N GLU A 119 4.05 9.18 7.14
CA GLU A 119 4.82 8.85 5.92
C GLU A 119 4.23 7.59 5.26
N GLY A 120 2.91 7.55 5.08
CA GLY A 120 2.16 6.43 4.49
C GLY A 120 2.28 5.07 5.20
N VAL A 121 2.87 5.01 6.39
CA VAL A 121 2.98 3.79 7.19
C VAL A 121 1.97 3.84 8.35
N PRO A 122 0.99 2.92 8.39
CA PRO A 122 0.10 2.77 9.54
C PRO A 122 0.82 2.12 10.73
N ASP A 123 0.81 2.78 11.88
CA ASP A 123 1.25 2.21 13.16
C ASP A 123 0.11 1.42 13.81
N LEU A 124 0.11 0.11 13.58
CA LEU A 124 -0.89 -0.84 14.09
C LEU A 124 -0.43 -1.59 15.35
N LEU A 125 0.59 -1.09 16.06
CA LEU A 125 1.10 -1.75 17.25
C LEU A 125 0.09 -1.68 18.41
N ILE A 126 -0.03 -2.77 19.15
CA ILE A 126 -0.80 -2.84 20.39
C ILE A 126 0.19 -2.78 21.55
N SER A 127 0.31 -1.61 22.17
CA SER A 127 0.94 -1.44 23.47
C SER A 127 -0.07 -1.54 24.62
#